data_AF-A0A5S3T056-F1
#
_entry.id   AF-A0A5S3T056-F1
#
_cell.length_a   1.000
_cell.length_b   1.000
_cell.length_c   1.000
_cell.angle_alpha   90.00
_cell.angle_beta   90.00
_cell.angle_gamma   90.00
#
_symmetry.space_group_name_H-M   'P 1'
#
loop_
_entity.id
_entity.type
_entity.pdbx_description
1 polymer ?
#
loop_
_entity_poly.entity_id
_entity_poly.type
_entity_poly.pdbx_seq_one_letter_code
_entity_poly.pdbx_strand_id
1 'polypeptide(L)' 'GGDIDHIELFAKGNNADSRNFVLCPGKAYDRSPCGTGTSAKLACLAADGALPPGHTWRQEGICGGIFEASYTQEGTDLI' A
#
# COMPACT_ATOMS: atom_id res chain seq x y z
N GLY A 1 -12.43 -2.21 -16.68
CA GLY A 1 -12.06 -1.88 -15.30
C GLY A 1 -13.26 -2.08 -14.41
N GLY A 2 -13.05 -2.36 -13.12
CA GLY A 2 -14.11 -2.40 -12.11
C GLY A 2 -14.35 -1.02 -11.49
N ASP A 3 -15.33 -0.94 -10.59
CA ASP A 3 -15.60 0.29 -9.82
C ASP A 3 -14.45 0.59 -8.86
N ILE A 4 -14.12 1.87 -8.69
CA ILE A 4 -13.20 2.32 -7.64
C ILE A 4 -14.00 2.48 -6.36
N ASP A 5 -13.86 1.52 -5.45
CA ASP A 5 -14.68 1.41 -4.23
C ASP A 5 -13.85 1.46 -2.93
N HIS A 6 -12.52 1.46 -3.05
CA HIS A 6 -11.58 1.72 -1.96
C HIS A 6 -10.84 3.04 -2.21
N ILE A 7 -10.79 3.89 -1.20
CA ILE A 7 -10.06 5.18 -1.26
C ILE A 7 -8.98 5.18 -0.19
N GLU A 8 -7.75 5.47 -0.61
CA GLU A 8 -6.58 5.50 0.26
C GLU A 8 -5.94 6.88 0.29
N LEU A 9 -5.72 7.39 1.51
CA LEU A 9 -4.98 8.63 1.74
C LEU A 9 -3.65 8.29 2.40
N PHE A 10 -2.54 8.74 1.81
CA PHE A 10 -1.19 8.47 2.28
C PHE A 10 -0.56 9.71 2.93
N ALA A 11 0.20 9.48 3.99
CA ALA A 11 1.04 10.46 4.65
C ALA A 11 2.40 9.84 5.02
N LYS A 12 3.33 10.67 5.48
CA LYS A 12 4.59 10.20 6.07
C LYS A 12 4.30 9.41 7.36
N GLY A 13 4.88 8.22 7.49
CA GLY A 13 4.80 7.44 8.73
C GLY A 13 5.71 8.02 9.82
N ASN A 14 5.38 7.75 11.08
CA ASN A 14 6.25 8.16 12.19
C ASN A 14 7.48 7.23 12.31
N ASN A 15 7.23 5.92 12.20
CA ASN A 15 8.23 4.86 12.28
C ASN A 15 8.07 3.84 11.15
N ALA A 16 7.55 4.28 10.00
CA ALA A 16 7.23 3.48 8.82
C ALA A 16 7.43 4.34 7.57
N ASP A 17 7.57 3.73 6.40
CA ASP A 17 7.81 4.45 5.14
C ASP A 17 6.60 5.30 4.75
N SER A 18 5.39 4.83 5.05
CA SER A 18 4.15 5.59 4.94
C SER A 18 3.13 5.18 5.99
N ARG A 19 2.17 6.06 6.23
CA ARG A 19 0.93 5.77 6.95
C ARG A 19 -0.27 6.01 6.05
N ASN A 20 -1.29 5.16 6.10
CA ASN A 20 -2.52 5.34 5.32
C ASN A 20 -3.80 5.35 6.16
N PHE A 21 -4.84 5.93 5.55
CA PHE A 21 -6.24 5.72 5.90
C PHE A 21 -6.92 5.09 4.69
N VAL A 22 -7.69 4.03 4.90
CA VAL A 22 -8.41 3.33 3.83
C VAL A 22 -9.90 3.34 4.13
N LEU A 23 -10.69 3.90 3.21
CA LEU A 23 -12.15 3.81 3.21
C LEU A 23 -12.58 2.61 2.38
N CYS A 24 -13.25 1.64 3.01
CA CYS A 24 -13.81 0.47 2.34
C CYS A 24 -15.18 0.78 1.70
N PRO A 25 -15.70 -0.06 0.79
CA PRO A 25 -16.96 0.16 0.07
C PRO A 25 -18.16 0.41 1.00
N GLY A 26 -18.17 -0.25 2.16
CA GLY A 26 -19.18 -0.10 3.20
C GLY A 26 -19.10 1.20 4.03
N LYS A 27 -18.26 2.16 3.64
CA LYS A 27 -17.94 3.41 4.37
C LYS A 27 -17.29 3.21 5.75
N ALA A 28 -16.98 1.97 6.13
CA ALA A 28 -16.09 1.70 7.24
C ALA A 28 -14.64 1.91 6.82
N TYR A 29 -13.76 2.19 7.78
CA TYR A 29 -12.33 2.25 7.51
C TYR A 29 -11.63 0.92 7.86
N ASP A 30 -10.56 0.62 7.14
CA ASP A 30 -9.67 -0.50 7.47
C ASP A 30 -8.81 -0.13 8.68
N ARG A 31 -8.77 -1.02 9.68
CA ARG A 31 -7.94 -0.85 10.88
C ARG A 31 -6.50 -1.26 10.60
N SER A 32 -6.31 -2.14 9.62
CA SER A 32 -5.01 -2.56 9.11
C SER A 32 -4.53 -1.62 8.00
N PRO A 33 -3.27 -1.78 7.55
CA PRO A 33 -2.75 -1.06 6.37
C PRO A 33 -3.44 -1.38 5.04
N CYS A 34 -4.40 -2.32 5.01
CA CYS A 34 -5.05 -2.86 3.81
C CYS A 34 -4.07 -3.58 2.87
N GLY A 35 -4.13 -4.91 2.79
CA GLY A 35 -3.18 -5.71 2.00
C GLY A 35 -3.23 -5.40 0.50
N THR A 36 -4.42 -5.41 -0.10
CA THR A 36 -4.61 -5.08 -1.52
C THR A 36 -4.25 -3.63 -1.84
N GLY A 37 -4.56 -2.71 -0.93
CA GLY A 37 -4.17 -1.30 -1.05
C GLY A 37 -2.66 -1.08 -0.98
N THR A 38 -2.00 -1.79 -0.06
CA THR A 38 -0.53 -1.82 0.02
C THR A 38 0.07 -2.40 -1.27
N SER A 39 -0.46 -3.49 -1.82
CA SER A 39 -0.01 -4.01 -3.13
C SER A 39 -0.17 -2.98 -4.26
N ALA A 40 -1.30 -2.28 -4.31
CA ALA A 40 -1.52 -1.21 -5.29
C ALA A 40 -0.51 -0.06 -5.11
N LYS A 41 -0.20 0.31 -3.86
CA LYS A 41 0.81 1.33 -3.55
C LYS A 41 2.21 0.90 -4.02
N LEU A 42 2.59 -0.36 -3.80
CA LEU A 42 3.85 -0.93 -4.27
C LEU A 42 3.94 -0.86 -5.80
N ALA A 43 2.86 -1.17 -6.50
CA ALA A 43 2.81 -1.07 -7.96
C ALA A 43 3.03 0.38 -8.46
N CYS A 44 2.40 1.37 -7.82
CA CYS A 44 2.66 2.78 -8.14
C CYS A 44 4.12 3.18 -7.86
N LEU A 45 4.66 2.80 -6.70
CA LEU A 45 6.06 3.13 -6.35
C LEU A 45 7.07 2.48 -7.30
N ALA A 46 6.81 1.23 -7.73
CA ALA A 46 7.64 0.53 -8.70
C ALA A 46 7.61 1.24 -10.07
N ALA A 47 6.42 1.60 -10.55
CA ALA A 47 6.25 2.33 -11.82
C ALA A 47 6.92 3.71 -11.80
N ASP A 48 6.90 4.39 -10.66
CA ASP A 48 7.57 5.67 -10.44
C ASP A 48 9.09 5.53 -10.20
N GLY A 49 9.62 4.30 -10.13
CA GLY A 49 11.04 4.04 -9.83
C GLY A 49 11.44 4.38 -8.38
N ALA A 50 10.47 4.55 -7.48
CA ALA A 50 10.67 4.97 -6.10
C ALA A 50 10.91 3.81 -5.12
N LEU A 51 10.64 2.57 -5.53
CA LEU A 51 10.87 1.37 -4.72
C LEU A 51 11.52 0.27 -5.58
N PRO A 52 12.76 -0.16 -5.28
CA PRO A 52 13.40 -1.27 -6.00
C PRO A 52 12.73 -2.63 -5.70
N PRO A 53 12.77 -3.60 -6.64
CA PRO A 53 12.31 -4.97 -6.37
C PRO A 53 13.04 -5.60 -5.18
N GLY A 54 12.31 -6.36 -4.38
CA GLY A 54 12.82 -7.03 -3.17
C GLY A 54 13.08 -6.10 -1.97
N HIS A 55 12.96 -4.77 -2.13
CA HIS A 55 13.09 -3.85 -1.01
C HIS A 55 11.85 -3.89 -0.12
N THR A 56 12.06 -3.95 1.19
CA THR A 56 10.96 -3.93 2.17
C THR A 56 10.38 -2.54 2.32
N TRP A 57 9.08 -2.43 2.07
CA TRP A 57 8.24 -1.27 2.37
C TRP A 57 7.40 -1.54 3.62
N ARG A 58 7.47 -0.64 4.59
CA ARG A 58 6.74 -0.71 5.85
C ARG A 58 5.55 0.26 5.80
N GLN A 59 4.34 -0.28 5.72
CA GLN A 59 3.10 0.51 5.67
C GLN A 59 2.38 0.46 7.02
N GLU A 60 2.16 1.63 7.62
CA GLU A 60 1.40 1.80 8.86
C GLU A 60 -0.07 2.13 8.55
N GLY A 61 -1.01 1.43 9.19
CA GLY A 61 -2.44 1.73 9.09
C GLY A 61 -2.86 2.85 10.04
N ILE A 62 -4.10 3.35 9.89
CA ILE A 62 -4.58 4.45 10.74
C ILE A 62 -4.61 4.10 12.23
N CYS A 63 -4.78 2.81 12.57
CA CYS A 63 -4.75 2.32 13.95
C CYS A 63 -3.34 1.88 14.44
N GLY A 64 -2.28 2.10 13.65
CA GLY A 64 -0.89 1.85 14.04
C GLY A 64 -0.36 0.43 13.78
N GLY A 65 -1.18 -0.48 13.22
CA GLY A 65 -0.69 -1.77 12.74
C GLY A 65 0.25 -1.59 11.54
N ILE A 66 1.29 -2.41 11.41
CA ILE A 66 2.30 -2.31 10.34
C ILE A 66 2.32 -3.58 9.52
N PHE A 67 2.32 -3.42 8.19
CA PHE A 67 2.67 -4.47 7.24
C PHE A 67 4.07 -4.22 6.69
N GLU A 68 4.82 -5.30 6.49
CA GLU A 68 6.04 -5.31 5.71
C GLU A 68 5.73 -5.99 4.39
N ALA A 69 5.97 -5.28 3.28
CA ALA A 69 5.66 -5.74 1.95
C ALA A 69 6.86 -5.52 1.03
N SER A 70 7.05 -6.41 0.08
CA SER A 70 7.99 -6.23 -1.03
C SER A 70 7.36 -6.82 -2.28
N TYR A 71 7.94 -6.54 -3.44
CA TYR A 71 7.49 -7.09 -4.71
C TYR A 71 8.68 -7.70 -5.46
N THR A 72 8.40 -8.66 -6.34
CA THR A 72 9.32 -9.14 -7.36
C THR A 72 8.85 -8.73 -8.75
N GLN A 73 9.75 -8.78 -9.72
CA GLN A 73 9.42 -8.43 -11.10
C GLN A 73 9.74 -9.63 -12.01
N GLU A 74 8.72 -10.13 -12.69
CA GLU A 74 8.86 -11.15 -13.73
C GLU A 74 8.54 -10.52 -15.09
N GLY A 75 9.58 -10.20 -15.86
CA GLY A 75 9.41 -9.47 -17.12
C GLY A 75 8.87 -8.06 -16.88
N THR A 76 7.69 -7.76 -17.43
CA THR A 76 6.99 -6.48 -17.22
C THR A 76 6.03 -6.49 -16.03
N ASP A 77 5.78 -7.66 -15.44
CA ASP A 77 4.74 -7.84 -14.44
C ASP A 77 5.33 -7.76 -13.03
N LEU A 78 4.57 -7.14 -12.12
CA LEU A 78 4.88 -7.04 -10.70
C LEU A 78 4.14 -8.15 -9.94
N ILE A 79 4.86 -8.88 -9.09
CA ILE A 79 4.35 -10.02 -8.30
C ILE A 79 4.58 -9.78 -6.81
#